data_AF-F0GJA0-F1
#
_entry.id   AF-F0GJA0-F1
#
_cell.length_a   1.000
_cell.length_b   1.000
_cell.length_c   1.000
_cell.angle_alpha   90.00
_cell.angle_beta   90.00
_cell.angle_gamma   90.00
#
_symmetry.space_group_name_H-M   'P 1'
#
loop_
_entity.id
_entity.type
_entity.pdbx_description
1 polymer ?
#
loop_
_entity_poly.entity_id
_entity_poly.type
_entity_poly.pdbx_seq_one_letter_code
_entity_poly.pdbx_strand_id
1 'polypeptide(L)' 'QPAVDAAPAGLPAAVAAPNGAPAGYPLWESGLRTEVARLLRENSADVMDELARRFEAAVIREALDFTRGRKVEAAERLGI' A
#
# COMPACT_ATOMS: atom_id res chain seq x y z
N GLN A 1 16.86 -25.10 -47.76
CA GLN A 1 16.74 -24.12 -46.65
C GLN A 1 17.84 -24.41 -45.63
N PRO A 2 18.37 -23.46 -44.84
CA PRO A 2 17.73 -22.21 -44.42
C PRO A 2 18.63 -20.94 -44.43
N ALA A 3 18.00 -19.78 -44.60
CA ALA A 3 18.46 -18.55 -43.98
C ALA A 3 17.21 -17.97 -43.30
N VAL A 4 17.19 -18.04 -41.97
CA VAL A 4 16.12 -17.48 -41.16
C VAL A 4 16.41 -15.99 -41.02
N ASP A 5 15.51 -15.19 -41.60
CA ASP A 5 15.49 -13.74 -41.48
C ASP A 5 15.17 -13.37 -40.02
N ALA A 6 16.01 -12.52 -39.43
CA ALA A 6 15.96 -12.14 -38.04
C ALA A 6 14.90 -11.03 -37.83
N ALA A 7 13.81 -11.37 -37.14
CA ALA A 7 12.83 -10.40 -36.70
C ALA A 7 13.40 -9.52 -35.56
N PRO A 8 13.30 -8.18 -35.62
CA PRO A 8 13.58 -7.35 -34.46
C PRO A 8 12.41 -7.45 -33.48
N ALA A 9 12.64 -8.13 -32.36
CA ALA A 9 11.74 -8.09 -31.21
C ALA A 9 11.70 -6.66 -30.66
N GLY A 10 10.60 -5.95 -30.93
CA GLY A 10 10.32 -4.67 -30.32
C GLY A 10 10.19 -4.81 -28.81
N LEU A 11 11.04 -4.08 -28.08
CA LEU A 11 10.89 -3.92 -26.63
C LEU A 11 9.58 -3.15 -26.37
N PRO A 12 8.73 -3.57 -25.42
CA PRO A 12 7.59 -2.77 -25.02
C PRO A 12 8.10 -1.49 -24.36
N ALA A 13 7.76 -0.35 -24.94
CA ALA A 13 7.98 0.96 -24.35
C ALA A 13 7.37 0.98 -22.94
N ALA A 14 8.21 1.25 -21.94
CA ALA A 14 7.76 1.46 -20.58
C ALA A 14 6.71 2.57 -20.59
N VAL A 15 5.48 2.23 -20.22
CA VAL A 15 4.39 3.19 -20.06
C VAL A 15 4.73 4.02 -18.83
N ALA A 16 5.40 5.15 -19.04
CA ALA A 16 5.56 6.18 -18.04
C ALA A 16 4.16 6.74 -17.72
N ALA A 17 3.59 6.32 -16.59
CA ALA A 17 2.34 6.89 -16.10
C ALA A 17 2.55 8.39 -15.82
N PRO A 18 1.72 9.29 -16.35
CA PRO A 18 1.91 10.71 -16.18
C PRO A 18 1.34 11.19 -14.84
N ASN A 19 2.05 12.16 -14.27
CA ASN A 19 1.54 13.28 -13.47
C ASN A 19 0.96 12.98 -12.08
N GLY A 20 1.74 13.34 -11.05
CA GLY A 20 1.54 14.63 -10.35
C GLY A 20 0.20 14.89 -9.65
N ALA A 21 -0.69 13.91 -9.49
CA ALA A 21 -1.79 14.00 -8.53
C ALA A 21 -1.20 13.88 -7.10
N PRO A 22 -1.77 14.57 -6.08
CA PRO A 22 -1.37 14.34 -4.70
C PRO A 22 -1.54 12.85 -4.40
N ALA A 23 -0.41 12.17 -4.34
CA ALA A 23 -0.30 10.71 -4.30
C ALA A 23 -0.73 10.11 -2.94
N GLY A 24 -1.45 10.86 -2.11
CA GLY A 24 -1.79 10.46 -0.76
C GLY A 24 -3.08 9.67 -0.69
N TYR A 25 -4.20 10.31 -1.01
CA TYR A 25 -5.52 9.75 -0.75
C TYR A 25 -5.96 8.67 -1.76
N PRO A 26 -5.83 8.89 -3.08
CA PRO A 26 -6.25 7.89 -4.07
C PRO A 26 -5.43 6.59 -3.99
N LEU A 27 -4.15 6.70 -3.61
CA LEU A 27 -3.23 5.58 -3.46
C LEU A 27 -3.48 4.79 -2.17
N TRP A 28 -3.75 5.48 -1.06
CA TRP A 28 -4.13 4.81 0.19
C TRP A 28 -5.40 3.98 0.03
N GLU A 29 -6.47 4.57 -0.51
CA GLU A 29 -7.71 3.83 -0.72
C GLU A 29 -7.54 2.66 -1.71
N SER A 30 -6.73 2.84 -2.76
CA SER A 30 -6.45 1.76 -3.71
C SER A 30 -5.68 0.60 -3.07
N GLY A 31 -4.71 0.91 -2.21
CA GLY A 31 -3.98 -0.09 -1.42
C GLY A 31 -4.91 -0.84 -0.47
N LEU A 32 -5.78 -0.12 0.24
CA LEU A 32 -6.76 -0.71 1.15
C LEU A 32 -7.74 -1.63 0.42
N ARG A 33 -8.29 -1.21 -0.73
CA ARG A 33 -9.19 -2.04 -1.56
C ARG A 33 -8.51 -3.33 -2.03
N THR A 34 -7.23 -3.24 -2.40
CA THR A 34 -6.43 -4.42 -2.81
C THR A 34 -6.29 -5.41 -1.65
N GLU A 35 -6.01 -4.91 -0.45
CA GLU A 35 -5.85 -5.75 0.74
C GLU A 35 -7.17 -6.39 1.19
N VAL A 36 -8.27 -5.63 1.16
CA VAL A 36 -9.62 -6.16 1.41
C VAL A 36 -9.95 -7.28 0.42
N ALA A 37 -9.69 -7.06 -0.88
CA ALA A 37 -9.94 -8.07 -1.90
C ALA A 37 -9.07 -9.34 -1.72
N ARG A 38 -7.86 -9.21 -1.15
CA ARG A 38 -7.01 -10.35 -0.79
C ARG A 38 -7.64 -11.14 0.37
N LEU A 39 -7.98 -10.47 1.47
CA LEU A 39 -8.55 -11.10 2.67
C LEU A 39 -9.90 -11.79 2.40
N LEU A 40 -10.74 -11.17 1.57
CA LEU A 40 -12.01 -11.77 1.14
C LEU A 40 -11.80 -13.04 0.29
N ARG A 41 -10.81 -13.04 -0.62
CA ARG A 41 -10.47 -14.24 -1.42
C ARG A 41 -9.91 -15.37 -0.57
N GLU A 42 -9.22 -15.04 0.53
CA GLU A 42 -8.72 -16.00 1.51
C GLU A 42 -9.81 -16.53 2.46
N ASN A 43 -11.06 -16.09 2.28
CA ASN A 43 -12.21 -16.44 3.13
C ASN A 43 -11.93 -16.18 4.62
N SER A 44 -11.22 -15.09 4.91
CA SER A 44 -10.95 -14.66 6.28
C SER A 44 -12.27 -14.24 6.95
N ALA A 45 -12.54 -14.80 8.15
CA ALA A 45 -13.79 -14.54 8.87
C ALA A 45 -13.85 -13.11 9.47
N ASP A 46 -12.70 -12.55 9.84
CA ASP A 46 -12.60 -11.33 10.63
C ASP A 46 -11.82 -10.22 9.91
N VAL A 47 -12.14 -10.00 8.62
CA VAL A 47 -11.46 -9.02 7.74
C VAL A 47 -11.37 -7.63 8.39
N MET A 48 -12.45 -7.19 9.02
CA MET A 48 -12.54 -5.87 9.65
C MET A 48 -11.61 -5.77 10.87
N ASP A 49 -11.62 -6.76 11.74
CA ASP A 49 -10.76 -6.77 12.93
C ASP A 49 -9.29 -6.87 12.55
N GLU A 50 -8.96 -7.66 11.52
CA GLU A 50 -7.60 -7.79 11.03
C GLU A 50 -7.07 -6.48 10.45
N LEU A 51 -7.88 -5.76 9.67
CA LEU A 51 -7.51 -4.45 9.15
C LEU A 51 -7.43 -3.40 10.25
N ALA A 52 -8.35 -3.39 11.21
CA ALA A 52 -8.32 -2.49 12.35
C ALA A 52 -7.05 -2.68 13.18
N ARG A 53 -6.68 -3.92 13.52
CA ARG A 53 -5.44 -4.24 14.25
C ARG A 53 -4.20 -3.73 13.51
N ARG A 54 -4.13 -3.91 12.19
CA ARG A 54 -3.00 -3.45 11.37
C ARG A 54 -2.91 -1.93 11.28
N PHE A 55 -4.07 -1.29 11.10
CA PHE A 55 -4.16 0.17 11.10
C PHE A 55 -3.72 0.75 12.45
N GLU A 56 -4.26 0.25 13.56
CA GLU A 56 -3.90 0.68 14.92
C GLU A 56 -2.40 0.50 15.18
N ALA A 57 -1.83 -0.66 14.82
CA ALA A 57 -0.41 -0.92 14.99
C ALA A 57 0.46 0.08 14.20
N ALA A 58 0.05 0.42 12.97
CA ALA A 58 0.76 1.40 12.15
C ALA A 58 0.67 2.82 12.74
N VAL A 59 -0.53 3.24 13.17
CA VAL A 59 -0.76 4.56 13.78
C VAL A 59 0.02 4.73 15.07
N ILE A 60 -0.02 3.74 15.97
CA ILE A 60 0.72 3.79 17.23
C ILE A 60 2.22 3.83 16.97
N ARG A 61 2.72 3.03 16.03
CA ARG A 61 4.14 3.01 15.68
C ARG A 61 4.62 4.37 15.16
N GLU A 62 3.89 4.95 14.21
CA GLU A 62 4.23 6.27 13.66
C GLU A 62 4.18 7.36 14.74
N ALA A 63 3.18 7.31 15.63
CA ALA A 63 3.07 8.26 16.73
C ALA A 63 4.26 8.14 17.71
N LEU A 64 4.70 6.92 18.01
CA LEU A 64 5.88 6.70 18.84
C LEU A 64 7.15 7.19 18.15
N ASP A 65 7.31 6.94 16.85
CA ASP A 65 8.47 7.41 16.10
C ASP A 65 8.52 8.94 16.07
N PHE A 66 7.38 9.59 15.85
CA PHE A 66 7.24 11.05 15.88
C PHE A 66 7.63 11.64 17.25
N THR A 67 7.24 10.99 18.35
CA THR A 67 7.57 11.45 19.71
C THR A 67 8.89 10.91 20.24
N ARG A 68 9.68 10.22 19.41
CA ARG A 68 10.95 9.59 19.81
C ARG A 68 10.79 8.61 20.98
N GLY A 69 9.73 7.81 20.95
CA GLY A 69 9.40 6.77 21.92
C GLY A 69 8.65 7.24 23.17
N ARG A 70 8.27 8.53 23.25
CA ARG A 70 7.51 9.06 24.40
C ARG A 70 6.03 8.68 24.26
N LYS A 71 5.63 7.64 24.99
CA LYS A 71 4.26 7.10 24.95
C LYS A 71 3.17 8.11 25.33
N VAL A 72 3.42 8.93 26.36
CA VAL A 72 2.45 9.93 26.83
C VAL A 72 2.20 10.98 25.75
N GLU A 73 3.27 11.54 25.18
CA GLU A 73 3.14 12.50 24.09
C GLU A 73 2.52 11.84 22.84
N ALA A 74 2.80 10.56 22.56
CA ALA A 74 2.20 9.86 21.45
C ALA A 74 0.67 9.74 21.63
N ALA A 75 0.21 9.37 22.82
CA ALA A 75 -1.21 9.33 23.15
C ALA A 75 -1.86 10.73 23.07
N GLU A 76 -1.21 11.76 23.61
CA GLU A 76 -1.67 13.15 23.51
C GLU A 76 -1.80 13.61 22.05
N ARG A 77 -0.86 13.23 21.17
CA ARG A 77 -0.90 13.54 19.74
C ARG A 77 -1.99 12.79 19.00
N LEU A 78 -2.32 11.58 19.44
CA LEU A 78 -3.41 10.77 18.90
C LEU A 78 -4.78 11.17 19.46
N GLY A 79 -4.83 11.88 20.59
CA GLY A 79 -6.07 12.33 21.23
C GLY A 79 -6.84 11.20 21.94
N ILE A 80 -6.13 10.19 22.44
CA ILE A 80 -6.68 9.02 23.15
C ILE A 80 -6.29 8.99 24.63
#